data_AF-A0AAW8SVH8-F1
#
_entry.id   AF-A0AAW8SVH8-F1
#
_cell.length_a   1.000
_cell.length_b   1.000
_cell.length_c   1.000
_cell.angle_alpha   90.00
_cell.angle_beta   90.00
_cell.angle_gamma   90.00
#
_symmetry.space_group_name_H-M   'P 1'
#
loop_
_entity.id
_entity.type
_entity.pdbx_description
1 polymer ?
#
loop_
_entity_poly.entity_id
_entity_poly.type
_entity_poly.pdbx_seq_one_letter_code
_entity_poly.pdbx_strand_id
1 'polypeptide(L)'
;MAEKRMLAKSFLNNASFMKMSDSAKLLYVYLNTNADDDGIVEAYPYMKMLGTPDDDVKILFTKGFVFFLNEDLLTFLPHWLQNQNIRIDRYKPSIYRFKLLNLKPEFFSKLKPVKLDVILKSGQVEPLRGDLMEKWYPAGIPSGSVAKF
;
A
#
# COMPACT_ATOMS: atom_id res chain seq x y z
N MET A 1 14.53 -11.86 10.47
CA MET A 1 14.74 -12.13 9.02
C MET A 1 15.00 -10.79 8.37
N ALA A 2 16.01 -10.66 7.50
CA ALA A 2 16.25 -9.38 6.83
C ALA A 2 15.10 -9.09 5.84
N GLU A 3 14.40 -7.97 6.04
CA GLU A 3 13.40 -7.48 5.11
C GLU A 3 14.12 -6.87 3.92
N LYS A 4 13.94 -7.47 2.74
CA LYS A 4 14.52 -6.97 1.48
C LYS A 4 13.39 -6.52 0.59
N ARG A 5 13.40 -5.26 0.20
CA ARG A 5 12.50 -4.69 -0.81
C ARG A 5 13.26 -4.53 -2.13
N MET A 6 12.61 -4.82 -3.24
CA MET A 6 13.18 -4.74 -4.59
C MET A 6 12.55 -3.58 -5.37
N LEU A 7 13.37 -2.82 -6.09
CA LEU A 7 12.90 -1.84 -7.09
C LEU A 7 13.43 -2.25 -8.45
N ALA A 8 12.53 -2.36 -9.43
CA ALA A 8 12.92 -2.72 -10.79
C ALA A 8 13.77 -1.59 -11.41
N LYS A 9 14.88 -1.96 -12.08
CA LYS A 9 15.71 -0.98 -12.80
C LYS A 9 14.91 -0.24 -13.87
N SER A 10 14.01 -0.95 -14.56
CA SER A 10 13.11 -0.38 -15.57
C SER A 10 12.19 0.70 -15.00
N PHE A 11 11.78 0.55 -13.74
CA PHE A 11 10.96 1.54 -13.04
C PHE A 11 11.77 2.81 -12.73
N LEU A 12 12.98 2.66 -12.16
CA LEU A 12 13.85 3.80 -11.86
C LEU A 12 14.31 4.56 -13.11
N ASN A 13 14.44 3.85 -14.23
CA ASN A 13 14.81 4.44 -15.51
C ASN A 13 13.62 4.93 -16.34
N ASN A 14 12.39 4.86 -15.80
CA ASN A 14 11.21 5.35 -16.50
C ASN A 14 11.28 6.88 -16.63
N ALA A 15 10.96 7.41 -17.83
CA ALA A 15 10.99 8.85 -18.09
C ALA A 15 10.11 9.67 -17.13
N SER A 16 8.96 9.14 -16.69
CA SER A 16 8.07 9.81 -15.73
C SER A 16 8.74 9.97 -14.36
N PHE A 17 9.49 8.95 -13.92
CA PHE A 17 10.25 8.99 -12.68
C PHE A 17 11.46 9.93 -12.79
N MET A 18 12.24 9.80 -13.87
CA MET A 18 13.45 10.60 -14.09
C MET A 18 13.19 12.11 -14.23
N LYS A 19 12.00 12.50 -14.69
CA LYS A 19 11.58 13.92 -14.81
C LYS A 19 11.20 14.57 -13.47
N MET A 20 11.12 13.83 -12.37
CA MET A 20 10.84 14.39 -11.04
C MET A 20 12.10 15.00 -10.41
N SER A 21 11.92 15.90 -9.43
CA SER A 21 12.99 16.42 -8.59
C SER A 21 13.76 15.28 -7.90
N ASP A 22 15.04 15.51 -7.59
CA ASP A 22 15.84 14.52 -6.87
C ASP A 22 15.26 14.23 -5.48
N SER A 23 14.68 15.23 -4.82
CA SER A 23 14.01 15.08 -3.53
C SER A 23 12.73 14.24 -3.62
N ALA A 24 11.90 14.39 -4.67
CA ALA A 24 10.73 13.52 -4.87
C ALA A 24 11.12 12.07 -5.20
N LYS A 25 12.17 11.88 -6.02
CA LYS A 25 12.71 10.54 -6.31
C LYS A 25 13.26 9.89 -5.04
N LEU A 26 14.01 10.63 -4.23
CA LEU A 26 14.54 10.19 -2.93
C LEU A 26 13.40 9.77 -1.99
N LEU A 27 12.39 10.63 -1.83
CA LEU A 27 11.22 10.34 -1.01
C LEU A 27 10.57 9.03 -1.44
N TYR A 28 10.29 8.86 -2.74
CA TYR A 28 9.67 7.62 -3.24
C TYR A 28 10.48 6.36 -2.91
N VAL A 29 11.81 6.40 -3.05
CA VAL A 29 12.68 5.25 -2.74
C VAL A 29 12.60 4.89 -1.26
N TYR A 30 12.56 5.89 -0.37
CA TYR A 30 12.37 5.67 1.06
C TYR A 30 10.98 5.11 1.38
N LEU A 31 9.92 5.67 0.80
CA LEU A 31 8.56 5.16 0.95
C LEU A 31 8.46 3.69 0.49
N ASN A 32 9.06 3.36 -0.65
CA ASN A 32 9.07 2.00 -1.16
C ASN A 32 9.81 1.05 -0.20
N THR A 33 11.00 1.43 0.26
CA THR A 33 11.80 0.56 1.13
C THR A 33 11.10 0.26 2.47
N ASN A 34 10.25 1.16 2.94
CA ASN A 34 9.58 1.08 4.23
C ASN A 34 8.09 0.67 4.16
N ALA A 35 7.57 0.40 2.96
CA ALA A 35 6.18 -0.03 2.83
C ALA A 35 5.96 -1.45 3.38
N ASP A 36 4.74 -1.69 3.86
CA ASP A 36 4.27 -3.02 4.25
C ASP A 36 4.08 -3.93 3.02
N ASP A 37 3.70 -5.19 3.22
CA ASP A 37 3.63 -6.15 2.12
C ASP A 37 2.52 -5.86 1.10
N ASP A 38 1.56 -4.98 1.41
CA ASP A 38 0.57 -4.45 0.46
C ASP A 38 1.02 -3.16 -0.23
N GLY A 39 2.16 -2.59 0.17
CA GLY A 39 2.69 -1.37 -0.42
C GLY A 39 2.13 -0.11 0.23
N ILE A 40 1.70 -0.20 1.49
CA ILE A 40 1.17 0.93 2.26
C ILE A 40 2.23 1.41 3.26
N VAL A 41 2.36 2.73 3.40
CA VAL A 41 3.34 3.41 4.27
C VAL A 41 2.84 4.78 4.70
N GLU A 42 3.21 5.25 5.88
CA GLU A 42 3.01 6.65 6.28
C GLU A 42 4.09 7.54 5.68
N ALA A 43 3.73 8.51 4.85
CA ALA A 43 4.74 9.33 4.16
C ALA A 43 5.33 10.43 5.04
N TYR A 44 4.53 10.99 5.97
CA TYR A 44 4.90 12.16 6.77
C TYR A 44 6.22 12.00 7.56
N PRO A 45 6.48 10.87 8.26
CA PRO A 45 7.73 10.69 9.00
C PRO A 45 8.97 10.74 8.09
N TYR A 46 8.88 10.15 6.90
CA TYR A 46 9.99 10.14 5.94
C TYR A 46 10.20 11.51 5.29
N MET A 47 9.13 12.26 5.03
CA MET A 47 9.26 13.64 4.55
C MET A 47 10.02 14.51 5.56
N LYS A 48 9.70 14.38 6.85
CA LYS A 48 10.41 15.11 7.92
C LYS A 48 11.86 14.65 8.09
N MET A 49 12.10 13.34 8.06
CA MET A 49 13.44 12.77 8.19
C MET A 49 14.37 13.19 7.03
N LEU A 50 13.85 13.25 5.81
CA LEU A 50 14.62 13.58 4.61
C LEU A 50 14.69 15.09 4.31
N GLY A 51 13.85 15.89 4.98
CA GLY A 51 13.73 17.32 4.68
C GLY A 51 13.14 17.60 3.29
N THR A 52 12.26 16.73 2.79
CA THR A 52 11.63 16.94 1.47
C THR A 52 10.50 17.96 1.56
N PRO A 53 10.37 18.89 0.59
CA PRO A 53 9.23 19.79 0.51
C PRO A 53 7.88 19.05 0.41
N ASP A 54 6.81 19.66 0.93
CA ASP A 54 5.46 19.12 0.81
C ASP A 54 4.99 18.96 -0.64
N ASP A 55 5.59 19.70 -1.58
CA ASP A 55 5.27 19.59 -3.00
C ASP A 55 5.77 18.26 -3.62
N ASP A 56 6.81 17.65 -3.07
CA ASP A 56 7.34 16.40 -3.62
C ASP A 56 6.33 15.24 -3.54
N VAL A 57 5.61 15.12 -2.40
CA VAL A 57 4.58 14.08 -2.26
C VAL A 57 3.37 14.36 -3.16
N LYS A 58 3.08 15.65 -3.43
CA LYS A 58 2.04 16.05 -4.38
C LYS A 58 2.43 15.75 -5.82
N ILE A 59 3.72 15.91 -6.18
CA ILE A 59 4.26 15.52 -7.49
C ILE A 59 4.15 14.00 -7.66
N LEU A 60 4.52 13.23 -6.64
CA LEU A 60 4.37 11.76 -6.65
C LEU A 60 2.91 11.35 -6.86
N PHE A 61 1.98 12.00 -6.15
CA PHE A 61 0.55 11.75 -6.30
C PHE A 61 0.04 12.08 -7.70
N THR A 62 0.36 13.29 -8.19
CA THR A 62 -0.04 13.78 -9.52
C THR A 62 0.46 12.88 -10.65
N LYS A 63 1.65 12.30 -10.49
CA LYS A 63 2.26 11.38 -11.46
C LYS A 63 1.83 9.92 -11.27
N GLY A 64 0.96 9.63 -10.29
CA GLY A 64 0.42 8.29 -10.03
C GLY A 64 1.38 7.33 -9.33
N PHE A 65 2.47 7.84 -8.75
CA PHE A 65 3.44 7.04 -8.01
C PHE A 65 2.94 6.65 -6.62
N VAL A 66 2.03 7.46 -6.06
CA VAL A 66 1.41 7.24 -4.76
C VAL A 66 -0.08 7.62 -4.77
N PHE A 67 -0.86 7.04 -3.86
CA PHE A 67 -2.23 7.44 -3.57
C PHE A 67 -2.42 7.64 -2.06
N PHE A 68 -3.04 8.74 -1.66
CA PHE A 68 -3.39 8.97 -0.26
C PHE A 68 -4.64 8.18 0.13
N LEU A 69 -4.59 7.54 1.29
CA LEU A 69 -5.68 6.79 1.90
C LEU A 69 -6.37 7.60 3.01
N ASN A 70 -5.73 8.65 3.52
CA ASN A 70 -6.29 9.61 4.47
C ASN A 70 -5.53 10.95 4.40
N GLU A 71 -5.93 11.90 5.23
CA GLU A 71 -5.31 13.24 5.33
C GLU A 71 -3.94 13.21 6.02
N ASP A 72 -3.67 12.21 6.87
CA ASP A 72 -2.39 12.02 7.58
C ASP A 72 -1.27 11.44 6.70
N LEU A 73 -1.46 11.45 5.37
CA LEU A 73 -0.52 10.91 4.39
C LEU A 73 -0.22 9.41 4.57
N LEU A 74 -1.20 8.62 5.03
CA LEU A 74 -1.18 7.18 4.83
C LEU A 74 -1.26 6.91 3.32
N THR A 75 -0.24 6.27 2.78
CA THR A 75 0.06 6.32 1.36
C THR A 75 0.21 4.93 0.79
N PHE A 76 -0.47 4.65 -0.32
CA PHE A 76 -0.35 3.41 -1.08
C PHE A 76 0.53 3.61 -2.33
N LEU A 77 1.46 2.68 -2.58
CA LEU A 77 2.38 2.68 -3.70
C LEU A 77 1.89 1.67 -4.77
N PRO A 78 1.12 2.07 -5.79
CA PRO A 78 0.54 1.12 -6.76
C PRO A 78 1.58 0.26 -7.50
N HIS A 79 2.78 0.80 -7.75
CA HIS A 79 3.88 0.07 -8.39
C HIS A 79 4.50 -1.01 -7.50
N TRP A 80 4.23 -0.99 -6.19
CA TRP A 80 4.66 -2.03 -5.27
C TRP A 80 4.26 -3.43 -5.75
N LEU A 81 3.01 -3.55 -6.20
CA LEU A 81 2.40 -4.82 -6.61
C LEU A 81 3.08 -5.44 -7.84
N GLN A 82 3.81 -4.63 -8.62
CA GLN A 82 4.59 -5.08 -9.77
C GLN A 82 6.05 -5.38 -9.40
N ASN A 83 6.58 -4.67 -8.41
CA ASN A 83 8.00 -4.70 -8.08
C ASN A 83 8.36 -5.76 -7.04
N GLN A 84 7.45 -6.09 -6.12
CA GLN A 84 7.72 -7.05 -5.06
C GLN A 84 7.20 -8.45 -5.39
N ASN A 85 8.08 -9.44 -5.29
CA ASN A 85 7.70 -10.84 -5.30
C ASN A 85 7.82 -11.44 -3.89
N ILE A 86 6.81 -11.18 -3.07
CA ILE A 86 6.72 -11.72 -1.70
C ILE A 86 6.03 -13.07 -1.77
N ARG A 87 6.69 -14.11 -1.21
CA ARG A 87 6.08 -15.44 -1.12
C ARG A 87 4.91 -15.43 -0.13
N ILE A 88 3.84 -16.14 -0.47
CA ILE A 88 2.58 -16.12 0.28
C ILE A 88 2.73 -16.58 1.73
N ASP A 89 3.63 -17.53 2.00
CA ASP A 89 3.91 -18.08 3.32
C ASP A 89 4.59 -17.09 4.27
N ARG A 90 5.19 -16.01 3.73
CA ARG A 90 5.84 -14.95 4.52
C ARG A 90 5.10 -13.63 4.48
N TYR A 91 4.05 -13.56 3.67
CA TYR A 91 3.33 -12.33 3.40
C TYR A 91 2.42 -11.97 4.58
N LYS A 92 2.45 -10.70 4.96
CA LYS A 92 1.62 -10.13 6.03
C LYS A 92 0.67 -9.09 5.44
N PRO A 93 -0.65 -9.35 5.38
CA PRO A 93 -1.60 -8.36 4.89
C PRO A 93 -1.52 -7.06 5.70
N SER A 94 -1.64 -5.92 5.03
CA SER A 94 -1.70 -4.63 5.71
C SER A 94 -2.93 -4.54 6.60
N ILE A 95 -2.79 -3.86 7.74
CA ILE A 95 -3.93 -3.45 8.57
C ILE A 95 -4.83 -2.43 7.86
N TYR A 96 -4.35 -1.83 6.77
CA TYR A 96 -5.07 -0.84 5.96
C TYR A 96 -5.61 -1.43 4.65
N ARG A 97 -5.56 -2.75 4.46
CA ARG A 97 -5.98 -3.41 3.22
C ARG A 97 -7.43 -3.12 2.87
N PHE A 98 -8.35 -3.19 3.83
CA PHE A 98 -9.75 -2.86 3.61
C PHE A 98 -9.95 -1.37 3.32
N LYS A 99 -9.20 -0.48 3.99
CA LYS A 99 -9.21 0.95 3.67
C LYS A 99 -8.81 1.23 2.22
N LEU A 100 -7.73 0.60 1.76
CA LEU A 100 -7.32 0.66 0.35
C LEU A 100 -8.45 0.21 -0.58
N LEU A 101 -9.06 -0.95 -0.31
CA LEU A 101 -10.11 -1.51 -1.17
C LEU A 101 -11.41 -0.71 -1.15
N ASN A 102 -11.76 -0.10 -0.01
CA ASN A 102 -12.92 0.77 0.11
C ASN A 102 -12.79 2.02 -0.78
N LEU A 103 -11.58 2.57 -0.88
CA LEU A 103 -11.26 3.76 -1.68
C LEU A 103 -10.95 3.42 -3.14
N LYS A 104 -10.29 2.28 -3.38
CA LYS A 104 -9.76 1.87 -4.68
C LYS A 104 -10.02 0.38 -4.97
N PRO A 105 -11.29 -0.01 -5.21
CA PRO A 105 -11.67 -1.41 -5.40
C PRO A 105 -10.94 -2.12 -6.56
N GLU A 106 -10.46 -1.36 -7.55
CA GLU A 106 -9.75 -1.87 -8.73
C GLU A 106 -8.44 -2.59 -8.39
N PHE A 107 -7.85 -2.36 -7.21
CA PHE A 107 -6.62 -3.04 -6.80
C PHE A 107 -6.84 -4.45 -6.25
N PHE A 108 -8.08 -4.87 -5.96
CA PHE A 108 -8.36 -6.20 -5.42
C PHE A 108 -7.68 -7.33 -6.20
N SER A 109 -7.79 -7.29 -7.54
CA SER A 109 -7.21 -8.28 -8.44
C SER A 109 -5.68 -8.27 -8.50
N LYS A 110 -5.05 -7.18 -8.05
CA LYS A 110 -3.59 -6.97 -8.10
C LYS A 110 -2.91 -7.27 -6.77
N LEU A 111 -3.66 -7.25 -5.67
CA LEU A 111 -3.14 -7.61 -4.36
C LEU A 111 -2.86 -9.11 -4.28
N LYS A 112 -1.98 -9.51 -3.35
CA LYS A 112 -1.71 -10.93 -3.11
C LYS A 112 -3.03 -11.63 -2.70
N PRO A 113 -3.36 -12.80 -3.29
CA PRO A 113 -4.55 -13.54 -2.90
C PRO A 113 -4.31 -14.22 -1.55
N VAL A 114 -4.89 -13.65 -0.49
CA VAL A 114 -4.80 -14.16 0.88
C VAL A 114 -6.20 -14.56 1.34
N LYS A 115 -6.30 -15.63 2.12
CA LYS A 115 -7.55 -16.04 2.75
C LYS A 115 -8.09 -14.93 3.66
N LEU A 116 -9.41 -14.79 3.67
CA LEU A 116 -10.09 -13.78 4.47
C LEU A 116 -9.77 -13.86 5.96
N ASP A 117 -9.66 -15.07 6.53
CA ASP A 117 -9.38 -15.24 7.96
C ASP A 117 -8.01 -14.67 8.36
N VAL A 118 -7.02 -14.75 7.47
CA VAL A 118 -5.70 -14.16 7.67
C VAL A 118 -5.75 -12.63 7.58
N ILE A 119 -6.55 -12.09 6.65
CA ILE A 119 -6.76 -10.65 6.51
C ILE A 119 -7.44 -10.08 7.77
N LEU A 120 -8.47 -10.76 8.29
CA LEU A 120 -9.16 -10.32 9.50
C LEU A 120 -8.23 -10.38 10.74
N LYS A 121 -7.42 -11.44 10.85
CA LYS A 121 -6.42 -11.58 11.93
C LYS A 121 -5.32 -10.53 11.91
N SER A 122 -5.10 -9.82 10.80
CA SER A 122 -4.10 -8.75 10.75
C SER A 122 -4.52 -7.51 11.55
N GLY A 123 -5.80 -7.40 11.95
CA GLY A 123 -6.30 -6.25 12.70
C GLY A 123 -6.64 -5.07 11.80
N GLN A 124 -7.52 -5.29 10.82
CA GLN A 124 -7.97 -4.25 9.90
C GLN A 124 -8.52 -3.04 10.65
N VAL A 125 -8.13 -1.83 10.24
CA VAL A 125 -8.52 -0.59 10.92
C VAL A 125 -9.98 -0.19 10.66
N GLU A 126 -10.57 -0.71 9.59
CA GLU A 126 -11.96 -0.47 9.22
C GLU A 126 -12.52 -1.70 8.49
N PRO A 127 -13.84 -1.96 8.57
CA PRO A 127 -14.44 -3.06 7.82
C PRO A 127 -14.43 -2.77 6.31
N LEU A 128 -14.39 -3.84 5.51
CA LEU A 128 -14.64 -3.74 4.07
C LEU A 128 -16.11 -3.36 3.85
N ARG A 129 -16.39 -2.47 2.88
CA ARG A 129 -17.80 -2.14 2.53
C ARG A 129 -18.58 -3.41 2.20
N GLY A 130 -19.84 -3.46 2.62
CA GLY A 130 -20.69 -4.65 2.48
C GLY A 130 -20.84 -5.13 1.03
N ASP A 131 -20.99 -4.21 0.08
CA ASP A 131 -21.10 -4.51 -1.35
C ASP A 131 -19.84 -5.19 -1.91
N LEU A 132 -18.66 -4.76 -1.46
CA LEU A 132 -17.38 -5.35 -1.84
C LEU A 132 -17.16 -6.70 -1.16
N MET A 133 -17.58 -6.82 0.11
CA MET A 133 -17.49 -8.05 0.88
C MET A 133 -18.31 -9.17 0.26
N GLU A 134 -19.57 -8.90 -0.08
CA GLU A 134 -20.45 -9.85 -0.74
C GLU A 134 -19.92 -10.26 -2.12
N LYS A 135 -19.42 -9.29 -2.88
CA LYS A 135 -18.86 -9.51 -4.22
C LYS A 135 -17.62 -10.40 -4.21
N TRP A 136 -16.73 -10.24 -3.24
CA TRP A 136 -15.41 -10.90 -3.25
C TRP A 136 -15.29 -12.07 -2.27
N TYR A 137 -16.14 -12.11 -1.25
CA TYR A 137 -16.11 -13.11 -0.18
C TYR A 137 -17.55 -13.60 0.13
N PRO A 138 -18.24 -14.24 -0.84
CA PRO A 138 -19.65 -14.64 -0.69
C PRO A 138 -19.89 -15.73 0.36
N ALA A 139 -18.84 -16.46 0.78
CA ALA A 139 -18.89 -17.32 1.96
C ALA A 139 -18.58 -16.45 3.19
N GLY A 140 -19.64 -15.97 3.84
CA GLY A 140 -19.61 -14.92 4.87
C GLY A 140 -18.57 -15.09 5.98
N ILE A 141 -18.30 -13.96 6.65
CA ILE A 141 -17.46 -13.89 7.86
C ILE A 141 -17.86 -15.04 8.78
N PRO A 142 -16.95 -15.97 9.14
CA PRO A 142 -17.24 -16.97 10.15
C PRO A 142 -17.75 -16.23 11.38
N SER A 143 -18.91 -16.62 11.88
CA SER A 143 -19.75 -15.92 12.87
C SER A 143 -19.11 -15.70 14.26
N GLY A 144 -17.78 -15.73 14.39
CA GLY A 144 -17.03 -15.57 15.62
C GLY A 144 -15.87 -14.56 15.57
N SER A 145 -15.77 -13.69 14.57
CA SER A 145 -14.65 -12.72 14.47
C SER A 145 -15.10 -11.31 14.10
N VAL A 146 -16.16 -10.82 14.75
CA VAL A 146 -16.33 -9.37 14.89
C VAL A 146 -15.36 -8.95 15.99
N ALA A 147 -14.20 -8.42 15.60
CA ALA A 147 -13.39 -7.65 16.53
C ALA A 147 -14.28 -6.52 17.04
N LYS A 148 -14.61 -6.56 18.34
CA LYS A 148 -15.24 -5.43 19.01
C LYS A 148 -14.26 -4.27 18.91
N PHE A 149 -14.68 -3.21 18.23
CA PHE A 149 -14.06 -1.88 18.31
C PHE A 149 -14.23 -1.33 19.73
#